data_AF-A0A5E4JWL7-F1
#
_entry.id   AF-A0A5E4JWL7-F1
#
_cell.length_a   1.000
_cell.length_b   1.000
_cell.length_c   1.000
_cell.angle_alpha   90.00
_cell.angle_beta   90.00
_cell.angle_gamma   90.00
#
_symmetry.space_group_name_H-M   'P 1'
#
loop_
_entity.id
_entity.type
_entity.pdbx_description
1 polymer ?
#
loop_
_entity_poly.entity_id
_entity_poly.type
_entity_poly.pdbx_seq_one_letter_code
_entity_poly.pdbx_strand_id
1 'polypeptide(L)' 'MAKKESGFSFSNFVAWATSVLVSLAVGSGMINKTLSIPFVPSIITIVAGWIVVVGTIVSIILAVFNR' A
#
# COMPACT_ATOMS: atom_id res chain seq x y z
N MET A 1 -31.71 -5.08 -3.44
CA MET A 1 -31.22 -3.85 -2.78
C MET A 1 -30.25 -3.17 -3.74
N ALA A 2 -30.55 -1.93 -4.12
CA ALA A 2 -30.00 -1.27 -5.30
C ALA A 2 -28.46 -1.15 -5.26
N LYS A 3 -27.82 -1.74 -6.26
CA LYS A 3 -26.40 -1.57 -6.61
C LYS A 3 -26.20 -0.10 -7.00
N LYS A 4 -25.78 0.73 -6.05
CA LYS A 4 -25.40 2.11 -6.31
C LYS A 4 -24.02 2.07 -6.95
N GLU A 5 -23.98 2.17 -8.27
CA GLU A 5 -22.77 2.50 -9.01
C GLU A 5 -22.32 3.89 -8.55
N SER A 6 -21.49 3.93 -7.52
CA SER A 6 -20.77 5.14 -7.15
C SER A 6 -19.62 5.29 -8.13
N GLY A 7 -19.85 6.05 -9.20
CA GLY A 7 -18.78 6.59 -10.02
C GLY A 7 -17.67 7.17 -9.13
N PHE A 8 -16.43 6.95 -9.55
CA PHE A 8 -15.20 7.27 -8.83
C PHE A 8 -15.25 8.67 -8.22
N SER A 9 -15.65 8.75 -6.95
CA SER A 9 -15.84 10.02 -6.27
C SER A 9 -14.46 10.54 -5.85
N PHE A 10 -14.26 11.85 -5.88
CA PHE A 10 -12.99 12.48 -5.49
C PHE A 10 -12.50 12.01 -4.11
N SER A 11 -13.42 11.83 -3.14
CA SER A 11 -13.10 11.27 -1.82
C SER A 11 -12.55 9.84 -1.88
N ASN A 12 -13.05 9.00 -2.80
CA ASN A 12 -12.57 7.62 -2.98
C ASN A 12 -11.17 7.61 -3.61
N PHE A 13 -10.90 8.53 -4.55
CA PHE A 13 -9.56 8.70 -5.12
C PHE A 13 -8.55 9.10 -4.06
N VAL A 14 -8.88 10.10 -3.23
CA VAL A 14 -8.00 10.58 -2.16
C VAL A 14 -7.73 9.46 -1.17
N ALA A 15 -8.77 8.74 -0.71
CA ALA A 15 -8.60 7.61 0.21
C ALA A 15 -7.69 6.51 -0.38
N TRP A 16 -7.88 6.15 -1.66
CA TRP A 16 -7.02 5.19 -2.35
C TRP A 16 -5.57 5.68 -2.46
N ALA A 17 -5.37 6.92 -2.93
CA ALA A 17 -4.05 7.50 -3.10
C ALA A 17 -3.29 7.61 -1.76
N THR A 18 -3.97 8.05 -0.69
CA THR A 18 -3.37 8.09 0.66
C THR A 18 -2.96 6.70 1.13
N SER A 19 -3.79 5.68 0.90
CA SER A 19 -3.48 4.30 1.30
C SER A 19 -2.25 3.76 0.56
N VAL A 20 -2.15 4.05 -0.75
CA VAL A 20 -1.00 3.71 -1.58
C VAL A 20 0.27 4.40 -1.08
N LEU A 21 0.20 5.71 -0.85
CA LEU A 21 1.36 6.50 -0.39
C LEU A 21 1.86 6.04 0.98
N VAL A 22 0.96 5.79 1.93
CA VAL A 22 1.33 5.28 3.27
C VAL A 22 1.96 3.89 3.15
N SER A 23 1.42 3.00 2.32
CA SER A 23 1.97 1.65 2.14
C SER A 23 3.38 1.67 1.52
N LEU A 24 3.61 2.51 0.52
CA LEU A 24 4.96 2.70 -0.06
C LEU A 24 5.93 3.32 0.95
N ALA A 25 5.49 4.30 1.72
CA ALA A 25 6.33 4.95 2.73
C ALA A 25 6.75 3.97 3.84
N VAL A 26 5.80 3.18 4.36
CA VAL A 26 6.07 2.16 5.38
C VAL A 26 6.97 1.06 4.83
N GLY A 27 6.66 0.52 3.64
CA GLY A 27 7.47 -0.52 3.00
C GLY A 27 8.92 -0.07 2.74
N SER A 28 9.11 1.14 2.22
CA SER A 28 10.43 1.73 2.03
C SER A 28 11.17 1.96 3.35
N GLY A 29 10.47 2.43 4.39
CA GLY A 29 11.03 2.63 5.73
C GLY A 29 11.50 1.32 6.38
N MET A 30 10.79 0.22 6.13
CA MET A 30 11.15 -1.12 6.61
C MET A 30 12.37 -1.71 5.87
N ILE A 31 12.49 -1.47 4.56
CA ILE A 31 13.64 -1.94 3.75
C ILE A 31 14.92 -1.19 4.14
N ASN A 32 14.85 0.14 4.25
CA ASN A 32 16.01 0.98 4.56
C ASN A 32 16.40 0.99 6.06
N LYS A 33 15.71 0.21 6.90
CA LYS A 33 15.86 0.19 8.37
C LYS A 33 15.66 1.56 9.04
N THR A 34 15.10 2.52 8.33
CA THR A 34 14.70 3.82 8.89
C THR A 34 13.60 3.64 9.94
N LEU A 35 12.77 2.60 9.77
CA LEU A 35 11.76 2.18 10.74
C LEU A 35 12.21 0.87 11.41
N SER A 36 12.81 0.98 12.61
CA SER A 36 13.09 -0.19 13.45
C SER A 36 11.85 -0.55 14.26
N ILE A 37 11.31 -1.75 14.02
CA ILE A 37 10.20 -2.27 14.80
C ILE A 37 10.80 -2.97 16.03
N PRO A 38 10.55 -2.47 17.25
CA PRO A 38 11.02 -3.16 18.45
C PRO A 38 10.39 -4.55 18.51
N PHE A 39 11.15 -5.53 19.03
CA PHE A 39 10.75 -6.94 19.16
C PHE A 39 10.67 -7.77 17.87
N VAL A 40 10.99 -7.21 16.69
CA VAL A 40 11.01 -7.98 15.43
C VAL A 40 12.44 -8.05 14.87
N PRO A 41 12.92 -9.25 14.48
CA PRO A 41 14.20 -9.40 13.79
C PRO A 41 14.27 -8.52 12.52
N SER A 42 15.43 -7.90 12.32
CA SER A 42 15.65 -6.98 11.19
C SER A 42 15.44 -7.66 9.83
N ILE A 43 15.81 -8.93 9.70
CA ILE A 43 15.59 -9.72 8.48
C ILE A 43 14.10 -9.82 8.13
N ILE A 44 13.24 -10.07 9.13
CA ILE A 44 11.80 -10.25 8.93
C ILE A 44 11.16 -8.92 8.52
N THR A 45 11.60 -7.83 9.14
CA THR A 45 11.13 -6.47 8.83
C THR A 45 11.46 -6.09 7.38
N ILE A 46 12.66 -6.39 6.90
CA ILE A 46 13.06 -6.09 5.51
C ILE A 46 12.24 -6.92 4.51
N VAL A 47 12.04 -8.20 4.78
CA VAL A 47 11.22 -9.09 3.92
C VAL A 47 9.77 -8.61 3.88
N ALA A 48 9.19 -8.25 5.03
CA ALA A 48 7.85 -7.68 5.10
C ALA A 48 7.74 -6.37 4.31
N GLY A 49 8.76 -5.50 4.38
CA GLY A 49 8.82 -4.28 3.58
C GLY A 49 8.76 -4.55 2.07
N TRP A 50 9.51 -5.54 1.58
CA TRP A 50 9.46 -5.96 0.18
C TRP A 50 8.09 -6.53 -0.22
N ILE A 51 7.46 -7.33 0.63
CA ILE A 51 6.11 -7.85 0.39
C ILE A 51 5.11 -6.70 0.21
N VAL A 52 5.16 -5.70 1.09
CA VAL A 52 4.29 -4.52 1.00
C VAL A 52 4.55 -3.75 -0.29
N VAL A 53 5.81 -3.45 -0.63
CA VAL A 53 6.15 -2.70 -1.86
C VAL A 53 5.63 -3.42 -3.10
N VAL A 54 5.92 -4.72 -3.24
CA VAL A 54 5.47 -5.52 -4.38
C VAL A 54 3.94 -5.59 -4.43
N GLY A 55 3.29 -5.87 -3.30
CA GLY A 55 1.83 -5.92 -3.21
C GLY A 55 1.18 -4.58 -3.59
N THR A 56 1.78 -3.46 -3.20
CA THR A 56 1.26 -2.13 -3.54
C THR A 56 1.45 -1.82 -5.02
N ILE A 57 2.59 -2.18 -5.62
CA ILE A 57 2.82 -2.04 -7.07
C ILE A 57 1.78 -2.86 -7.85
N VAL A 58 1.57 -4.12 -7.47
CA VAL A 58 0.56 -4.99 -8.10
C VAL A 58 -0.84 -4.39 -7.94
N SER A 59 -1.18 -3.88 -6.76
CA SER A 59 -2.46 -3.20 -6.51
C SER A 59 -2.67 -1.98 -7.40
N ILE A 60 -1.64 -1.15 -7.60
CA ILE A 60 -1.71 0.00 -8.51
C ILE A 60 -1.91 -0.46 -9.95
N ILE A 61 -1.15 -1.46 -10.40
CA ILE A 61 -1.29 -2.03 -11.75
C ILE A 61 -2.73 -2.51 -11.95
N LEU A 62 -3.26 -3.33 -11.04
CA LEU A 62 -4.64 -3.81 -11.12
C LEU A 62 -5.65 -2.67 -11.12
N ALA A 63 -5.48 -1.65 -10.27
CA ALA A 63 -6.38 -0.50 -10.21
C ALA A 63 -6.38 0.35 -11.49
N VAL A 64 -5.26 0.38 -12.21
CA VAL A 64 -5.14 1.11 -13.49
C VAL A 64 -5.69 0.28 -14.65
N PHE A 65 -5.38 -1.02 -14.71
CA PHE A 65 -5.77 -1.89 -15.81
C PHE A 65 -7.21 -2.41 -15.71
N ASN A 66 -7.72 -2.61 -14.49
CA ASN A 66 -9.07 -3.09 -14.23
C ASN A 66 -10.02 -1.93 -13.85
N ARG A 67 -9.86 -0.78 -14.51
CA ARG A 67 -10.81 0.34 -14.42
C ARG A 67 -12.18 -0.03 -14.95
#